data_AF-A0A7G5XIA9-F1
#
_entry.id   AF-A0A7G5XIA9-F1
#
_cell.length_a   1.000
_cell.length_b   1.000
_cell.length_c   1.000
_cell.angle_alpha   90.00
_cell.angle_beta   90.00
_cell.angle_gamma   90.00
#
_symmetry.space_group_name_H-M   'P 1'
#
loop_
_entity.id
_entity.type
_entity.pdbx_description
1 polymer ?
#
loop_
_entity_poly.entity_id
_entity_poly.type
_entity_poly.pdbx_seq_one_letter_code
_entity_poly.pdbx_strand_id
1 'polypeptide(L)'
;MKKTTQLVGLMVMLCSVLAMSCSKINDGNKNGKGPKLEFFALINSNTLAKYDASKPENAISSVSISGMQSAETMLAIDFRPATGQLYGVGSSSRIYVINTTTGEARAIGTGAFTPALAGDVAAFDFNPTVDRIRLISTGGQNLRLNPETGTVVMVDGAINIGGTANANISSAAYIENKAGAATTVLFDIDVNNDILYKQDPPNAGGLVAVGNLGVDLSGTGEFDIAASDNIALAVYNSGNTPSVFTIDLNSGKAENVGMLGGATTVRGIAIPTHPVAYAVLNGSTLLILNPDAPVAVSKSISGTVAGEAIVGLDFRPANGQLYALGSSSRLYTINASSGAAVQVGTQFSTLVTGTDFGFDFNPTVDRIRVVSNVGLNLRLHPTTGAVAAVDLNLTEGSSVSGAAYTNNFAGATSTVLFDIDPAVDKLYKQDPPNNGTLVAIGELGLNATAVGGFDIGGTSGNAWAVLTVDGKTRIHKINLSNGSASPSPANFEFTGGTITAFTIGLGF
;
A
#
# COMPACT_ATOMS: atom_id res chain seq x y z
N MET A 1 -81.89 -49.66 -29.70
CA MET A 1 -81.76 -49.63 -28.22
C MET A 1 -80.56 -50.49 -27.81
N LYS A 2 -79.76 -49.98 -26.85
CA LYS A 2 -78.67 -50.64 -26.09
C LYS A 2 -77.36 -50.83 -26.86
N LYS A 3 -76.37 -49.93 -26.75
CA LYS A 3 -75.37 -49.67 -25.67
C LYS A 3 -74.51 -50.88 -25.31
N THR A 4 -73.23 -50.79 -25.68
CA THR A 4 -72.11 -51.66 -25.30
C THR A 4 -71.10 -50.83 -24.48
N THR A 5 -70.52 -51.48 -23.48
CA THR A 5 -69.72 -50.96 -22.36
C THR A 5 -68.35 -50.39 -22.78
N GLN A 6 -67.95 -49.24 -22.21
CA GLN A 6 -66.61 -48.66 -22.36
C GLN A 6 -65.70 -49.05 -21.18
N LEU A 7 -64.44 -49.37 -21.49
CA LEU A 7 -63.32 -49.50 -20.55
C LEU A 7 -62.43 -48.26 -20.69
N VAL A 8 -62.09 -47.61 -19.58
CA VAL A 8 -61.28 -46.38 -19.52
C VAL A 8 -59.79 -46.74 -19.36
N GLY A 9 -58.96 -46.25 -20.29
CA GLY A 9 -57.49 -46.27 -20.19
C GLY A 9 -56.97 -44.85 -19.95
N LEU A 10 -56.14 -44.69 -18.92
CA LEU A 10 -55.53 -43.44 -18.46
C LEU A 10 -54.30 -43.10 -19.33
N MET A 11 -54.29 -41.93 -19.97
CA MET A 11 -53.19 -41.44 -20.81
C MET A 11 -52.54 -40.21 -20.14
N VAL A 12 -51.27 -40.32 -19.78
CA VAL A 12 -50.44 -39.23 -19.23
C VAL A 12 -49.85 -38.43 -20.39
N MET A 13 -50.21 -37.15 -20.47
CA MET A 13 -49.76 -36.21 -21.51
C MET A 13 -48.50 -35.49 -21.03
N LEU A 14 -47.36 -35.76 -21.69
CA LEU A 14 -46.09 -35.07 -21.51
C LEU A 14 -46.07 -33.81 -22.39
N CYS A 15 -46.01 -32.62 -21.78
CA CYS A 15 -46.02 -31.34 -22.47
C CYS A 15 -44.57 -30.95 -22.84
N SER A 16 -44.20 -31.09 -24.11
CA SER A 16 -42.93 -30.62 -24.66
C SER A 16 -43.09 -29.20 -25.24
N VAL A 17 -42.50 -28.21 -24.58
CA VAL A 17 -42.43 -26.83 -25.08
C VAL A 17 -41.26 -26.70 -26.06
N LEU A 18 -41.57 -26.47 -27.33
CA LEU A 18 -40.64 -26.03 -28.36
C LEU A 18 -40.33 -24.54 -28.15
N ALA A 19 -39.12 -24.21 -27.72
CA ALA A 19 -38.61 -22.84 -27.76
C ALA A 19 -37.87 -22.63 -29.10
N MET A 20 -38.44 -21.78 -29.96
CA MET A 20 -37.76 -21.23 -31.13
C MET A 20 -36.52 -20.44 -30.67
N SER A 21 -35.34 -20.92 -31.04
CA SER A 21 -34.08 -20.20 -30.89
C SER A 21 -34.04 -19.06 -31.92
N CYS A 22 -34.43 -17.85 -31.51
CA CYS A 22 -34.01 -16.63 -32.20
C CYS A 22 -32.50 -16.50 -32.04
N SER A 23 -31.76 -16.87 -33.09
CA SER A 23 -30.36 -16.48 -33.25
C SER A 23 -30.30 -14.96 -33.31
N LYS A 24 -30.00 -14.31 -32.19
CA LYS A 24 -29.42 -12.96 -32.23
C LYS A 24 -28.08 -13.11 -32.91
N ILE A 25 -28.04 -12.68 -34.17
CA ILE A 25 -26.82 -12.25 -34.84
C ILE A 25 -26.27 -11.14 -33.94
N ASN A 26 -25.25 -11.47 -33.15
CA ASN A 26 -24.43 -10.46 -32.49
C ASN A 26 -23.52 -9.90 -33.57
N ASP A 27 -23.99 -8.85 -34.21
CA ASP A 27 -23.17 -8.00 -35.07
C ASP A 27 -21.94 -7.53 -34.25
N GLY A 28 -20.77 -7.72 -34.84
CA GLY A 28 -19.49 -7.40 -34.24
C GLY A 28 -19.34 -5.90 -33.97
N ASN A 29 -19.39 -5.54 -32.68
CA ASN A 29 -18.70 -4.37 -32.15
C ASN A 29 -18.45 -4.56 -30.65
N LYS A 30 -17.36 -5.25 -30.27
CA LYS A 30 -16.80 -5.20 -28.91
C LYS A 30 -15.75 -4.10 -28.82
N ASN A 31 -16.14 -2.85 -29.06
CA ASN A 31 -15.30 -1.72 -28.71
C ASN A 31 -15.56 -1.36 -27.24
N GLY A 32 -14.53 -1.49 -26.41
CA GLY A 32 -14.26 -0.66 -25.24
C GLY A 32 -15.23 -0.71 -24.06
N LYS A 33 -15.04 -1.69 -23.16
CA LYS A 33 -15.13 -1.46 -21.70
C LYS A 33 -14.13 -2.37 -21.01
N GLY A 34 -12.98 -1.82 -20.64
CA GLY A 34 -12.02 -2.50 -19.78
C GLY A 34 -12.58 -2.74 -18.37
N PRO A 35 -11.79 -3.37 -17.49
CA PRO A 35 -12.18 -3.60 -16.10
C PRO A 35 -12.44 -2.26 -15.40
N LYS A 36 -13.35 -2.26 -14.40
CA LYS A 36 -13.49 -1.13 -13.48
C LYS A 36 -12.30 -1.15 -12.53
N LEU A 37 -11.24 -0.46 -12.93
CA LEU A 37 -9.97 -0.46 -12.22
C LEU A 37 -9.33 0.90 -12.37
N GLU A 38 -9.11 1.57 -11.24
CA GLU A 38 -8.37 2.83 -11.24
C GLU A 38 -6.87 2.56 -11.35
N PHE A 39 -6.18 3.37 -12.14
CA PHE A 39 -4.72 3.35 -12.23
C PHE A 39 -4.19 4.75 -12.48
N PHE A 40 -2.91 4.94 -12.20
CA PHE A 40 -2.17 6.16 -12.52
C PHE A 40 -1.26 5.90 -13.71
N ALA A 41 -1.08 6.91 -14.56
CA ALA A 41 -0.15 6.88 -15.68
C ALA A 41 0.78 8.10 -15.62
N LEU A 42 2.06 7.85 -15.87
CA LEU A 42 3.09 8.87 -16.07
C LEU A 42 3.13 9.24 -17.55
N ILE A 43 2.58 10.42 -17.89
CA ILE A 43 2.37 10.88 -19.26
C ILE A 43 3.12 12.18 -19.55
N ASN A 44 3.35 12.46 -20.84
CA ASN A 44 3.75 13.77 -21.39
C ASN A 44 4.93 14.48 -20.67
N SER A 45 5.92 13.72 -20.21
CA SER A 45 7.06 14.21 -19.41
C SER A 45 6.64 14.83 -18.07
N ASN A 46 6.67 14.01 -17.02
CA ASN A 46 6.41 14.39 -15.62
C ASN A 46 4.96 14.82 -15.31
N THR A 47 3.96 14.34 -16.03
CA THR A 47 2.56 14.48 -15.60
C THR A 47 2.03 13.16 -15.06
N LEU A 48 1.50 13.18 -13.84
CA LEU A 48 0.79 12.05 -13.25
C LEU A 48 -0.71 12.22 -13.52
N ALA A 49 -1.33 11.26 -14.20
CA ALA A 49 -2.74 11.29 -14.53
C ALA A 49 -3.46 10.03 -14.03
N LYS A 50 -4.64 10.19 -13.43
CA LYS A 50 -5.47 9.11 -12.91
C LYS A 50 -6.53 8.74 -13.95
N TYR A 51 -6.76 7.44 -14.16
CA TYR A 51 -7.74 6.90 -15.09
C TYR A 51 -8.57 5.79 -14.46
N ASP A 52 -9.71 5.47 -15.09
CA ASP A 52 -10.45 4.21 -14.89
C ASP A 52 -10.33 3.42 -16.20
N ALA A 53 -9.82 2.19 -16.12
CA ALA A 53 -9.60 1.33 -17.28
C ALA A 53 -10.90 0.97 -18.03
N SER A 54 -12.07 1.18 -17.44
CA SER A 54 -13.35 1.02 -18.14
C SER A 54 -13.68 2.19 -19.08
N LYS A 55 -12.98 3.33 -18.95
CA LYS A 55 -13.12 4.56 -19.74
C LYS A 55 -11.77 5.31 -19.89
N PRO A 56 -10.72 4.68 -20.46
CA PRO A 56 -9.38 5.23 -20.48
C PRO A 56 -9.23 6.48 -21.36
N GLU A 57 -10.22 6.78 -22.20
CA GLU A 57 -10.23 7.96 -23.07
C GLU A 57 -10.41 9.29 -22.31
N ASN A 58 -10.72 9.25 -21.01
CA ASN A 58 -10.84 10.44 -20.16
C ASN A 58 -10.04 10.26 -18.86
N ALA A 59 -9.07 11.13 -18.61
CA ALA A 59 -8.43 11.22 -17.31
C ALA A 59 -9.43 11.72 -16.25
N ILE A 60 -9.44 11.08 -15.08
CA ILE A 60 -10.21 11.51 -13.90
C ILE A 60 -9.60 12.78 -13.32
N SER A 61 -8.26 12.83 -13.26
CA SER A 61 -7.48 13.97 -12.81
C SER A 61 -6.07 13.90 -13.40
N SER A 62 -5.37 15.04 -13.42
CA SER A 62 -3.95 15.07 -13.75
C SER A 62 -3.25 16.18 -12.98
N VAL A 63 -1.96 15.96 -12.69
CA VAL A 63 -1.12 16.87 -11.94
C VAL A 63 0.32 16.76 -12.40
N SER A 64 1.03 17.89 -12.48
CA SER A 64 2.45 17.90 -12.82
C SER A 64 3.30 17.49 -11.63
N ILE A 65 4.27 16.62 -11.85
CA ILE A 65 5.23 16.21 -10.84
C ILE A 65 6.22 17.35 -10.59
N SER A 66 6.43 17.69 -9.32
CA SER A 66 7.38 18.72 -8.87
C SER A 66 8.26 18.20 -7.73
N GLY A 67 9.22 18.98 -7.23
CA GLY A 67 10.07 18.57 -6.08
C GLY A 67 11.24 17.62 -6.40
N MET A 68 11.39 17.21 -7.66
CA MET A 68 12.54 16.44 -8.16
C MET A 68 13.81 17.28 -8.28
N GLN A 69 14.97 16.64 -8.52
CA GLN A 69 16.19 17.38 -8.83
C GLN A 69 16.04 18.17 -10.14
N SER A 70 16.76 19.30 -10.22
CA SER A 70 16.77 20.12 -11.43
C SER A 70 17.23 19.30 -12.64
N ALA A 71 16.54 19.47 -13.77
CA ALA A 71 16.76 18.74 -15.02
C ALA A 71 16.54 17.21 -14.95
N GLU A 72 15.85 16.72 -13.93
CA GLU A 72 15.48 15.31 -13.83
C GLU A 72 14.11 15.02 -14.46
N THR A 73 13.96 13.81 -15.01
CA THR A 73 12.68 13.28 -15.49
C THR A 73 12.30 12.05 -14.69
N MET A 74 11.03 11.90 -14.35
CA MET A 74 10.49 10.67 -13.78
C MET A 74 10.48 9.60 -14.87
N LEU A 75 11.00 8.42 -14.56
CA LEU A 75 11.19 7.34 -15.52
C LEU A 75 10.18 6.20 -15.34
N ALA A 76 9.82 5.87 -14.11
CA ALA A 76 8.82 4.84 -13.79
C ALA A 76 8.21 5.09 -12.42
N ILE A 77 7.06 4.47 -12.14
CA ILE A 77 6.29 4.63 -10.91
C ILE A 77 5.69 3.28 -10.49
N ASP A 78 5.50 3.06 -9.20
CA ASP A 78 4.75 1.91 -8.66
C ASP A 78 4.30 2.17 -7.20
N PHE A 79 3.20 1.54 -6.77
CA PHE A 79 2.69 1.62 -5.40
C PHE A 79 3.36 0.60 -4.49
N ARG A 80 3.87 1.06 -3.34
CA ARG A 80 4.40 0.17 -2.30
C ARG A 80 3.26 -0.53 -1.55
N PRO A 81 3.09 -1.86 -1.61
CA PRO A 81 1.99 -2.52 -0.89
C PRO A 81 2.07 -2.38 0.63
N ALA A 82 3.28 -2.24 1.19
CA ALA A 82 3.48 -2.12 2.63
C ALA A 82 3.01 -0.78 3.22
N THR A 83 2.87 0.27 2.41
CA THR A 83 2.45 1.60 2.87
C THR A 83 1.34 2.24 2.05
N GLY A 84 1.06 1.77 0.83
CA GLY A 84 0.10 2.37 -0.10
C GLY A 84 0.57 3.63 -0.82
N GLN A 85 1.83 4.03 -0.64
CA GLN A 85 2.36 5.24 -1.26
C GLN A 85 2.85 4.97 -2.68
N LEU A 86 2.68 5.95 -3.58
CA LEU A 86 3.25 5.92 -4.92
C LEU A 86 4.73 6.29 -4.85
N TYR A 87 5.59 5.42 -5.36
CA TYR A 87 7.02 5.67 -5.55
C TYR A 87 7.31 5.89 -7.03
N GLY A 88 8.46 6.49 -7.32
CA GLY A 88 9.02 6.50 -8.66
C GLY A 88 10.52 6.65 -8.67
N VAL A 89 11.13 6.38 -9.82
CA VAL A 89 12.57 6.55 -10.05
C VAL A 89 12.81 7.65 -11.07
N GLY A 90 13.68 8.59 -10.72
CA GLY A 90 14.10 9.67 -11.62
C GLY A 90 15.40 9.35 -12.37
N SER A 91 15.63 10.08 -13.46
CA SER A 91 16.78 9.89 -14.36
C SER A 91 18.15 10.14 -13.72
N SER A 92 18.20 10.69 -12.51
CA SER A 92 19.43 10.87 -11.74
C SER A 92 19.75 9.68 -10.81
N SER A 93 19.06 8.54 -10.96
CA SER A 93 19.16 7.38 -10.05
C SER A 93 18.70 7.72 -8.63
N ARG A 94 17.59 8.45 -8.48
CA ARG A 94 16.97 8.76 -7.20
C ARG A 94 15.57 8.17 -7.12
N ILE A 95 15.22 7.69 -5.92
CA ILE A 95 13.88 7.22 -5.62
C ILE A 95 13.09 8.37 -5.00
N TYR A 96 11.84 8.50 -5.39
CA TYR A 96 10.91 9.50 -4.89
C TYR A 96 9.65 8.83 -4.35
N VAL A 97 9.04 9.45 -3.35
CA VAL A 97 7.61 9.26 -3.04
C VAL A 97 6.84 10.42 -3.62
N ILE A 98 5.71 10.15 -4.27
CA ILE A 98 4.91 11.14 -5.01
C ILE A 98 3.54 11.26 -4.36
N ASN A 99 3.14 12.47 -4.00
CA ASN A 99 1.76 12.75 -3.59
C ASN A 99 0.85 12.67 -4.83
N THR A 100 -0.08 11.72 -4.84
CA THR A 100 -0.96 11.47 -5.99
C THR A 100 -1.98 12.59 -6.25
N THR A 101 -2.19 13.49 -5.29
CA THR A 101 -3.12 14.61 -5.40
C THR A 101 -2.41 15.89 -5.84
N THR A 102 -1.24 16.19 -5.27
CA THR A 102 -0.51 17.45 -5.53
C THR A 102 0.63 17.32 -6.53
N GLY A 103 1.07 16.10 -6.85
CA GLY A 103 2.25 15.82 -7.68
C GLY A 103 3.58 16.18 -7.02
N GLU A 104 3.59 16.61 -5.76
CA GLU A 104 4.84 16.88 -5.04
C GLU A 104 5.59 15.57 -4.83
N ALA A 105 6.80 15.48 -5.40
CA ALA A 105 7.71 14.37 -5.22
C ALA A 105 8.80 14.73 -4.21
N ARG A 106 9.14 13.76 -3.36
CA ARG A 106 10.20 13.90 -2.36
C ARG A 106 11.18 12.75 -2.47
N ALA A 107 12.46 13.08 -2.52
CA ALA A 107 13.51 12.06 -2.57
C ALA A 107 13.55 11.19 -1.30
N ILE A 108 13.81 9.91 -1.51
CA ILE A 108 14.18 8.94 -0.48
C ILE A 108 15.71 8.86 -0.44
N GLY A 109 16.27 8.94 0.77
CA GLY A 109 17.72 8.99 0.96
C GLY A 109 18.31 10.37 0.63
N THR A 110 19.62 10.52 0.82
CA THR A 110 20.33 11.80 0.61
C THR A 110 20.86 11.96 -0.82
N GLY A 111 21.05 10.85 -1.54
CA GLY A 111 21.82 10.79 -2.77
C GLY A 111 21.18 9.91 -3.84
N ALA A 112 21.81 9.91 -5.01
CA ALA A 112 21.56 8.88 -6.01
C ALA A 112 22.02 7.51 -5.49
N PHE A 113 21.31 6.44 -5.85
CA PHE A 113 21.72 5.09 -5.51
C PHE A 113 22.92 4.64 -6.34
N THR A 114 23.68 3.68 -5.83
CA THR A 114 24.85 3.08 -6.50
C THR A 114 24.76 1.56 -6.44
N PRO A 115 25.05 0.81 -7.53
CA PRO A 115 25.39 1.30 -8.87
C PRO A 115 24.27 2.12 -9.51
N ALA A 116 24.64 3.16 -10.26
CA ALA A 116 23.67 4.03 -10.94
C ALA A 116 22.90 3.26 -12.02
N LEU A 117 21.74 3.80 -12.40
CA LEU A 117 20.93 3.29 -13.49
C LEU A 117 21.75 3.23 -14.79
N ALA A 118 21.73 2.07 -15.44
CA ALA A 118 22.39 1.85 -16.72
C ALA A 118 21.37 1.89 -17.87
N GLY A 119 21.22 3.05 -18.51
CA GLY A 119 20.30 3.27 -19.63
C GLY A 119 18.89 3.66 -19.20
N ASP A 120 17.89 3.31 -20.01
CA ASP A 120 16.48 3.54 -19.69
C ASP A 120 15.94 2.48 -18.73
N VAL A 121 14.88 2.81 -18.00
CA VAL A 121 14.17 1.89 -17.11
C VAL A 121 13.20 1.05 -17.94
N ALA A 122 13.29 -0.27 -17.78
CA ALA A 122 12.26 -1.20 -18.24
C ALA A 122 11.22 -1.42 -17.14
N ALA A 123 11.64 -1.71 -15.91
CA ALA A 123 10.71 -1.96 -14.80
C ALA A 123 11.15 -1.27 -13.50
N PHE A 124 10.16 -0.84 -12.72
CA PHE A 124 10.29 -0.36 -11.35
C PHE A 124 9.08 -0.88 -10.59
N ASP A 125 9.22 -1.98 -9.85
CA ASP A 125 8.06 -2.69 -9.29
C ASP A 125 8.36 -3.27 -7.90
N PHE A 126 7.40 -3.21 -6.99
CA PHE A 126 7.54 -3.71 -5.63
C PHE A 126 7.31 -5.20 -5.56
N ASN A 127 8.31 -5.94 -5.07
CA ASN A 127 8.09 -7.31 -4.66
C ASN A 127 7.28 -7.35 -3.33
N PRO A 128 6.02 -7.83 -3.34
CA PRO A 128 5.15 -7.76 -2.17
C PRO A 128 5.54 -8.71 -1.03
N THR A 129 6.41 -9.70 -1.31
CA THR A 129 6.81 -10.71 -0.30
C THR A 129 7.97 -10.24 0.57
N VAL A 130 8.89 -9.45 0.01
CA VAL A 130 10.10 -8.98 0.72
C VAL A 130 10.14 -7.46 0.88
N ASP A 131 9.17 -6.74 0.30
CA ASP A 131 9.07 -5.28 0.38
C ASP A 131 10.35 -4.59 -0.12
N ARG A 132 10.71 -4.93 -1.36
CA ARG A 132 11.86 -4.37 -2.08
C ARG A 132 11.41 -3.98 -3.47
N ILE A 133 11.97 -2.88 -3.95
CA ILE A 133 11.77 -2.45 -5.33
C ILE A 133 12.73 -3.26 -6.20
N ARG A 134 12.21 -3.87 -7.25
CA ARG A 134 12.99 -4.39 -8.36
C ARG A 134 13.09 -3.31 -9.42
N LEU A 135 14.32 -3.00 -9.82
CA LEU A 135 14.59 -2.09 -10.92
C LEU A 135 15.30 -2.88 -12.02
N ILE A 136 14.72 -2.85 -13.23
CA ILE A 136 15.29 -3.47 -14.42
C ILE A 136 15.55 -2.37 -15.45
N SER A 137 16.75 -2.34 -16.04
CA SER A 137 17.02 -1.46 -17.18
C SER A 137 16.83 -2.18 -18.51
N THR A 138 16.63 -1.43 -19.59
CA THR A 138 16.54 -1.99 -20.95
C THR A 138 17.84 -2.67 -21.40
N GLY A 139 18.95 -2.38 -20.73
CA GLY A 139 20.24 -3.05 -20.90
C GLY A 139 20.41 -4.33 -20.07
N GLY A 140 19.37 -4.78 -19.37
CA GLY A 140 19.38 -5.99 -18.55
C GLY A 140 19.97 -5.83 -17.15
N GLN A 141 20.28 -4.61 -16.69
CA GLN A 141 20.64 -4.36 -15.30
C GLN A 141 19.47 -4.78 -14.40
N ASN A 142 19.75 -5.47 -13.28
CA ASN A 142 18.73 -6.01 -12.38
C ASN A 142 19.12 -5.69 -10.93
N LEU A 143 18.43 -4.72 -10.32
CA LEU A 143 18.73 -4.21 -8.98
C LEU A 143 17.57 -4.47 -8.03
N ARG A 144 17.90 -4.73 -6.76
CA ARG A 144 16.94 -4.62 -5.66
C ARG A 144 17.27 -3.42 -4.79
N LEU A 145 16.33 -2.50 -4.66
CA LEU A 145 16.47 -1.27 -3.89
C LEU A 145 15.66 -1.36 -2.58
N ASN A 146 16.15 -0.66 -1.55
CA ASN A 146 15.47 -0.50 -0.29
C ASN A 146 14.57 0.75 -0.34
N PRO A 147 13.24 0.62 -0.10
CA PRO A 147 12.32 1.76 -0.21
C PRO A 147 12.45 2.77 0.93
N GLU A 148 13.06 2.41 2.07
CA GLU A 148 13.23 3.30 3.22
C GLU A 148 14.54 4.12 3.18
N THR A 149 15.58 3.63 2.48
CA THR A 149 16.90 4.26 2.40
C THR A 149 17.21 4.79 1.00
N GLY A 150 16.52 4.29 -0.03
CA GLY A 150 16.75 4.67 -1.41
C GLY A 150 18.03 4.08 -2.00
N THR A 151 18.61 3.04 -1.37
CA THR A 151 19.90 2.45 -1.77
C THR A 151 19.71 1.07 -2.42
N VAL A 152 20.67 0.65 -3.26
CA VAL A 152 20.74 -0.73 -3.74
C VAL A 152 21.13 -1.64 -2.59
N VAL A 153 20.34 -2.70 -2.40
CA VAL A 153 20.61 -3.78 -1.43
C VAL A 153 21.33 -4.93 -2.11
N MET A 154 20.96 -5.24 -3.36
CA MET A 154 21.53 -6.34 -4.13
C MET A 154 21.58 -5.97 -5.61
N VAL A 155 22.67 -6.40 -6.27
CA VAL A 155 22.76 -6.48 -7.73
C VAL A 155 22.53 -7.94 -8.10
N ASP A 156 21.40 -8.22 -8.74
CA ASP A 156 21.01 -9.57 -9.14
C ASP A 156 21.68 -9.95 -10.48
N GLY A 157 21.52 -11.21 -10.91
CA GLY A 157 21.91 -11.62 -12.24
C GLY A 157 21.23 -10.74 -13.27
N ALA A 158 22.01 -10.23 -14.24
CA ALA A 158 21.46 -9.50 -15.38
C ALA A 158 20.36 -10.35 -16.03
N ILE A 159 19.38 -9.70 -16.67
CA ILE A 159 18.31 -10.42 -17.38
C ILE A 159 18.98 -11.32 -18.43
N ASN A 160 19.05 -12.60 -18.11
CA ASN A 160 19.86 -13.59 -18.79
C ASN A 160 18.93 -14.51 -19.54
N ILE A 161 19.01 -14.36 -20.84
CA ILE A 161 18.11 -14.99 -21.76
C ILE A 161 18.57 -16.43 -21.96
N GLY A 162 17.76 -17.38 -21.50
CA GLY A 162 18.01 -18.81 -21.67
C GLY A 162 17.95 -19.26 -23.14
N GLY A 163 18.87 -18.79 -23.97
CA GLY A 163 19.07 -19.23 -25.36
C GLY A 163 18.38 -18.40 -26.45
N THR A 164 17.47 -17.47 -26.13
CA THR A 164 16.86 -16.57 -27.12
C THR A 164 17.64 -15.24 -27.21
N ALA A 165 18.68 -15.19 -28.04
CA ALA A 165 19.26 -13.89 -28.40
C ALA A 165 18.12 -12.94 -28.85
N ASN A 166 18.01 -11.75 -28.24
CA ASN A 166 17.09 -10.63 -28.57
C ASN A 166 15.87 -10.37 -27.67
N ALA A 167 15.67 -11.04 -26.52
CA ALA A 167 14.61 -10.61 -25.60
C ALA A 167 14.91 -9.21 -25.04
N ASN A 168 13.99 -8.26 -25.25
CA ASN A 168 14.12 -6.88 -24.80
C ASN A 168 12.94 -6.57 -23.87
N ILE A 169 13.18 -6.73 -22.57
CA ILE A 169 12.15 -6.45 -21.57
C ILE A 169 11.90 -4.95 -21.53
N SER A 170 10.63 -4.58 -21.73
CA SER A 170 10.17 -3.20 -21.69
C SER A 170 9.40 -2.84 -20.42
N SER A 171 8.87 -3.85 -19.71
CA SER A 171 8.13 -3.69 -18.46
C SER A 171 8.06 -5.00 -17.69
N ALA A 172 7.86 -4.92 -16.38
CA ALA A 172 7.67 -6.10 -15.53
C ALA A 172 6.88 -5.75 -14.27
N ALA A 173 6.01 -6.68 -13.83
CA ALA A 173 5.21 -6.49 -12.63
C ALA A 173 4.98 -7.79 -11.84
N TYR A 174 4.91 -7.65 -10.52
CA TYR A 174 4.60 -8.74 -9.60
C TYR A 174 3.09 -8.97 -9.45
N ILE A 175 2.68 -10.24 -9.30
CA ILE A 175 1.32 -10.57 -8.81
C ILE A 175 1.25 -10.49 -7.28
N GLU A 176 0.03 -10.53 -6.73
CA GLU A 176 -0.24 -10.50 -5.28
C GLU A 176 0.28 -9.22 -4.60
N ASN A 177 0.04 -8.06 -5.22
CA ASN A 177 0.44 -6.72 -4.75
C ASN A 177 -0.27 -6.27 -3.46
N LYS A 178 -0.11 -7.03 -2.39
CA LYS A 178 -0.63 -6.80 -1.04
C LYS A 178 0.45 -7.08 0.00
N ALA A 179 0.47 -6.28 1.07
CA ALA A 179 1.36 -6.52 2.19
C ALA A 179 1.11 -7.90 2.82
N GLY A 180 2.19 -8.60 3.17
CA GLY A 180 2.12 -9.93 3.78
C GLY A 180 1.88 -11.07 2.79
N ALA A 181 1.97 -10.83 1.47
CA ALA A 181 1.94 -11.88 0.46
C ALA A 181 2.97 -12.99 0.78
N ALA A 182 2.53 -14.25 0.75
CA ALA A 182 3.38 -15.40 1.03
C ALA A 182 4.24 -15.80 -0.19
N THR A 183 3.70 -15.60 -1.38
CA THR A 183 4.32 -15.93 -2.67
C THR A 183 4.01 -14.83 -3.66
N THR A 184 4.87 -14.67 -4.66
CA THR A 184 4.64 -13.77 -5.80
C THR A 184 5.33 -14.35 -7.04
N VAL A 185 4.92 -13.88 -8.21
CA VAL A 185 5.50 -14.21 -9.51
C VAL A 185 5.73 -12.89 -10.24
N LEU A 186 6.92 -12.75 -10.84
CA LEU A 186 7.26 -11.63 -11.71
C LEU A 186 6.97 -12.01 -13.15
N PHE A 187 6.24 -11.15 -13.85
CA PHE A 187 6.01 -11.26 -15.28
C PHE A 187 6.68 -10.12 -16.02
N ASP A 188 7.20 -10.39 -17.21
CA ASP A 188 7.91 -9.44 -18.05
C ASP A 188 7.26 -9.38 -19.44
N ILE A 189 7.16 -8.19 -20.03
CA ILE A 189 6.76 -8.02 -21.42
C ILE A 189 7.98 -7.75 -22.27
N ASP A 190 8.10 -8.51 -23.36
CA ASP A 190 9.04 -8.27 -24.44
C ASP A 190 8.28 -7.73 -25.66
N VAL A 191 8.37 -6.42 -25.87
CA VAL A 191 7.71 -5.73 -27.00
C VAL A 191 8.33 -6.04 -28.35
N ASN A 192 9.58 -6.51 -28.42
CA ASN A 192 10.20 -6.77 -29.71
C ASN A 192 9.72 -8.10 -30.31
N ASN A 193 9.41 -9.06 -29.45
CA ASN A 193 8.95 -10.38 -29.86
C ASN A 193 7.46 -10.62 -29.56
N ASP A 194 6.78 -9.64 -28.95
CA ASP A 194 5.40 -9.72 -28.49
C ASP A 194 5.14 -10.95 -27.61
N ILE A 195 5.97 -11.15 -26.57
CA ILE A 195 5.87 -12.30 -25.66
C ILE A 195 5.73 -11.82 -24.21
N LEU A 196 4.81 -12.46 -23.47
CA LEU A 196 4.80 -12.44 -22.01
C LEU A 196 5.74 -13.53 -21.49
N TYR A 197 6.65 -13.15 -20.60
CA TYR A 197 7.53 -14.06 -19.87
C TYR A 197 7.18 -14.08 -18.38
N LYS A 198 7.60 -15.15 -17.71
CA LYS A 198 7.78 -15.21 -16.27
C LYS A 198 9.27 -15.10 -15.96
N GLN A 199 9.67 -14.22 -15.04
CA GLN A 199 11.05 -14.19 -14.55
C GLN A 199 11.26 -15.31 -13.51
N ASP A 200 11.92 -16.39 -13.91
CA ASP A 200 12.12 -17.57 -13.07
C ASP A 200 13.51 -18.23 -13.29
N PRO A 201 14.39 -18.24 -12.28
CA PRO A 201 14.29 -17.52 -11.01
C PRO A 201 14.58 -16.01 -11.20
N PRO A 202 13.84 -15.11 -10.52
CA PRO A 202 13.94 -13.67 -10.75
C PRO A 202 15.33 -13.11 -10.42
N ASN A 203 15.99 -13.62 -9.37
CA ASN A 203 17.32 -13.14 -8.98
C ASN A 203 18.45 -13.57 -9.92
N ALA A 204 18.23 -14.58 -10.78
CA ALA A 204 19.19 -14.94 -11.83
C ALA A 204 18.88 -14.26 -13.16
N GLY A 205 17.77 -13.52 -13.25
CA GLY A 205 17.31 -12.89 -14.48
C GLY A 205 16.81 -13.88 -15.54
N GLY A 206 16.48 -15.12 -15.16
CA GLY A 206 16.00 -16.14 -16.11
C GLY A 206 14.58 -15.83 -16.59
N LEU A 207 14.30 -16.09 -17.87
CA LEU A 207 12.98 -15.87 -18.47
C LEU A 207 12.40 -17.19 -18.99
N VAL A 208 11.12 -17.44 -18.68
CA VAL A 208 10.34 -18.59 -19.15
C VAL A 208 9.12 -18.06 -19.91
N ALA A 209 9.00 -18.40 -21.18
CA ALA A 209 7.90 -17.90 -22.02
C ALA A 209 6.55 -18.42 -21.51
N VAL A 210 5.58 -17.51 -21.40
CA VAL A 210 4.18 -17.82 -21.08
C VAL A 210 3.39 -17.98 -22.39
N GLY A 211 3.48 -16.99 -23.26
CA GLY A 211 2.84 -17.01 -24.57
C GLY A 211 2.90 -15.67 -25.30
N ASN A 212 2.46 -15.67 -26.57
CA ASN A 212 2.45 -14.47 -27.39
C ASN A 212 1.32 -13.50 -26.98
N LEU A 213 1.60 -12.20 -27.04
CA LEU A 213 0.64 -11.13 -26.79
C LEU A 213 -0.48 -11.12 -27.85
N GLY A 214 -0.17 -11.55 -29.08
CA GLY A 214 -1.14 -11.60 -30.18
C GLY A 214 -1.54 -10.23 -30.74
N VAL A 215 -0.85 -9.18 -30.30
CA VAL A 215 -0.90 -7.81 -30.80
C VAL A 215 0.54 -7.33 -30.93
N ASP A 216 0.80 -6.44 -31.89
CA ASP A 216 2.10 -5.80 -32.09
C ASP A 216 2.17 -4.56 -31.19
N LEU A 217 2.89 -4.70 -30.07
CA LEU A 217 3.10 -3.60 -29.14
C LEU A 217 4.36 -2.81 -29.53
N SER A 218 4.29 -1.48 -29.45
CA SER A 218 5.42 -0.64 -29.81
C SER A 218 5.60 0.57 -28.90
N GLY A 219 6.77 1.19 -29.01
CA GLY A 219 7.13 2.40 -28.28
C GLY A 219 7.45 2.16 -26.80
N THR A 220 7.52 3.24 -26.03
CA THR A 220 7.66 3.18 -24.58
C THR A 220 6.29 2.93 -23.95
N GLY A 221 6.23 1.97 -23.04
CA GLY A 221 5.02 1.59 -22.33
C GLY A 221 5.35 0.93 -21.01
N GLU A 222 4.33 0.52 -20.27
CA GLU A 222 4.49 -0.11 -18.97
C GLU A 222 3.33 -1.09 -18.69
N PHE A 223 3.52 -2.02 -17.77
CA PHE A 223 2.66 -3.11 -17.38
C PHE A 223 2.60 -3.24 -15.86
N ASP A 224 1.41 -3.27 -15.28
CA ASP A 224 1.20 -3.44 -13.85
C ASP A 224 0.02 -4.37 -13.55
N ILE A 225 0.04 -5.00 -12.39
CA ILE A 225 -0.92 -6.02 -11.96
C ILE A 225 -1.61 -5.59 -10.66
N ALA A 226 -2.94 -5.54 -10.71
CA ALA A 226 -3.75 -5.13 -9.58
C ALA A 226 -3.67 -6.12 -8.40
N ALA A 227 -3.71 -5.59 -7.19
CA ALA A 227 -3.88 -6.39 -5.96
C ALA A 227 -5.22 -7.16 -5.92
N SER A 228 -6.23 -6.70 -6.66
CA SER A 228 -7.54 -7.34 -6.79
C SER A 228 -7.53 -8.31 -7.99
N ASP A 229 -7.69 -9.60 -7.71
CA ASP A 229 -7.83 -10.68 -8.70
C ASP A 229 -6.70 -10.79 -9.74
N ASN A 230 -5.56 -10.15 -9.49
CA ASN A 230 -4.40 -10.11 -10.40
C ASN A 230 -4.78 -9.62 -11.82
N ILE A 231 -5.70 -8.65 -11.92
CA ILE A 231 -6.02 -8.00 -13.20
C ILE A 231 -4.78 -7.27 -13.70
N ALA A 232 -4.26 -7.69 -14.85
CA ALA A 232 -3.05 -7.13 -15.43
C ALA A 232 -3.38 -6.12 -16.54
N LEU A 233 -2.86 -4.90 -16.41
CA LEU A 233 -2.99 -3.83 -17.39
C LEU A 233 -1.64 -3.54 -18.03
N ALA A 234 -1.66 -3.21 -19.31
CA ALA A 234 -0.50 -2.68 -20.02
C ALA A 234 -0.91 -1.41 -20.77
N VAL A 235 0.00 -0.46 -20.89
CA VAL A 235 -0.18 0.72 -21.74
C VAL A 235 0.97 0.84 -22.71
N TYR A 236 0.67 0.68 -23.99
CA TYR A 236 1.63 0.69 -25.10
C TYR A 236 1.02 1.40 -26.31
N ASN A 237 1.85 1.74 -27.30
CA ASN A 237 1.32 2.31 -28.53
C ASN A 237 0.67 1.23 -29.39
N SER A 238 -0.60 1.46 -29.76
CA SER A 238 -1.27 0.77 -30.85
C SER A 238 -1.20 1.66 -32.09
N GLY A 239 -0.20 1.44 -32.96
CA GLY A 239 0.18 2.41 -33.97
C GLY A 239 0.88 3.62 -33.34
N ASN A 240 0.31 4.83 -33.46
CA ASN A 240 0.87 6.06 -32.88
C ASN A 240 0.13 6.56 -31.62
N THR A 241 -0.78 5.74 -31.10
CA THR A 241 -1.69 6.15 -30.03
C THR A 241 -1.48 5.28 -28.79
N PRO A 242 -1.09 5.86 -27.64
CA PRO A 242 -1.07 5.14 -26.38
C PRO A 242 -2.44 4.53 -26.09
N SER A 243 -2.47 3.21 -25.86
CA SER A 243 -3.69 2.44 -25.65
C SER A 243 -3.53 1.52 -24.46
N VAL A 244 -4.62 1.33 -23.72
CA VAL A 244 -4.70 0.40 -22.60
C VAL A 244 -5.02 -1.00 -23.14
N PHE A 245 -4.38 -2.00 -22.57
CA PHE A 245 -4.60 -3.42 -22.83
C PHE A 245 -4.79 -4.16 -21.52
N THR A 246 -5.61 -5.21 -21.52
CA THR A 246 -5.56 -6.25 -20.48
C THR A 246 -4.67 -7.38 -20.95
N ILE A 247 -3.89 -7.98 -20.04
CA ILE A 247 -3.02 -9.14 -20.35
C ILE A 247 -3.52 -10.37 -19.60
N ASP A 248 -3.73 -11.49 -20.29
CA ASP A 248 -3.97 -12.79 -19.67
C ASP A 248 -2.64 -13.38 -19.19
N LEU A 249 -2.45 -13.46 -17.87
CA LEU A 249 -1.21 -13.96 -17.24
C LEU A 249 -0.95 -15.46 -17.45
N ASN A 250 -1.94 -16.24 -17.90
CA ASN A 250 -1.77 -17.67 -18.16
C ASN A 250 -1.41 -17.95 -19.61
N SER A 251 -1.95 -17.17 -20.56
CA SER A 251 -1.75 -17.39 -21.99
C SER A 251 -0.83 -16.36 -22.65
N GLY A 252 -0.55 -15.25 -21.98
CA GLY A 252 0.14 -14.08 -22.53
C GLY A 252 -0.73 -13.17 -23.39
N LYS A 253 -2.00 -13.50 -23.67
CA LYS A 253 -2.80 -12.80 -24.67
C LYS A 253 -3.16 -11.38 -24.21
N ALA A 254 -2.90 -10.39 -25.05
CA ALA A 254 -3.32 -9.00 -24.84
C ALA A 254 -4.66 -8.72 -25.53
N GLU A 255 -5.53 -7.96 -24.87
CA GLU A 255 -6.78 -7.47 -25.45
C GLU A 255 -6.83 -5.94 -25.34
N ASN A 256 -7.04 -5.25 -26.47
CA ASN A 256 -7.12 -3.79 -26.50
C ASN A 256 -8.40 -3.31 -25.80
N VAL A 257 -8.22 -2.46 -24.79
CA VAL A 257 -9.29 -1.85 -24.01
C VAL A 257 -9.76 -0.54 -24.66
N GLY A 258 -8.81 0.30 -25.07
CA GLY A 258 -9.08 1.57 -25.73
C GLY A 258 -7.92 2.55 -25.64
N MET A 259 -8.01 3.66 -26.37
CA MET A 259 -7.05 4.76 -26.33
C MET A 259 -6.96 5.39 -24.94
N LEU A 260 -5.74 5.67 -24.48
CA LEU A 260 -5.49 6.47 -23.28
C LEU A 260 -5.56 7.97 -23.63
N GLY A 261 -6.64 8.63 -23.23
CA GLY A 261 -6.90 10.02 -23.60
C GLY A 261 -5.92 11.00 -22.94
N GLY A 262 -5.50 12.01 -23.70
CA GLY A 262 -4.61 13.07 -23.21
C GLY A 262 -3.12 12.68 -23.15
N ALA A 263 -2.76 11.42 -23.41
CA ALA A 263 -1.39 10.96 -23.48
C ALA A 263 -0.85 11.00 -24.93
N THR A 264 0.31 11.62 -25.13
CA THR A 264 1.12 11.46 -26.36
C THR A 264 2.33 10.56 -26.12
N THR A 265 2.77 10.46 -24.86
CA THR A 265 3.82 9.55 -24.40
C THR A 265 3.41 8.97 -23.04
N VAL A 266 3.81 7.72 -22.79
CA VAL A 266 3.61 7.03 -21.51
C VAL A 266 4.95 6.42 -21.11
N ARG A 267 5.31 6.57 -19.83
CA ARG A 267 6.55 6.02 -19.25
C ARG A 267 6.31 5.09 -18.06
N GLY A 268 5.11 5.09 -17.49
CA GLY A 268 4.79 4.25 -16.36
C GLY A 268 3.29 4.16 -16.14
N ILE A 269 2.83 3.03 -15.62
CA ILE A 269 1.53 2.91 -14.98
C ILE A 269 1.71 2.36 -13.58
N ALA A 270 0.76 2.64 -12.69
CA ALA A 270 0.75 2.11 -11.33
C ALA A 270 -0.69 1.97 -10.84
N ILE A 271 -1.05 0.81 -10.30
CA ILE A 271 -2.37 0.46 -9.80
C ILE A 271 -2.34 0.56 -8.27
N PRO A 272 -3.22 1.39 -7.65
CA PRO A 272 -3.28 1.50 -6.20
C PRO A 272 -3.50 0.15 -5.51
N THR A 273 -2.76 -0.08 -4.42
CA THR A 273 -2.92 -1.27 -3.59
C THR A 273 -4.09 -1.11 -2.61
N HIS A 274 -4.56 -2.23 -2.04
CA HIS A 274 -5.53 -2.17 -0.94
C HIS A 274 -4.95 -1.48 0.31
N PRO A 275 -5.80 -0.85 1.15
CA PRO A 275 -5.40 -0.38 2.47
C PRO A 275 -4.70 -1.45 3.29
N VAL A 276 -3.71 -1.04 4.09
CA VAL A 276 -2.98 -1.92 5.00
C VAL A 276 -2.88 -1.27 6.38
N ALA A 277 -3.04 -2.10 7.40
CA ALA A 277 -2.81 -1.79 8.80
C ALA A 277 -1.91 -2.86 9.43
N TYR A 278 -1.21 -2.44 10.47
CA TYR A 278 -0.33 -3.27 11.26
C TYR A 278 -0.75 -3.19 12.72
N ALA A 279 -0.74 -4.34 13.40
CA ALA A 279 -1.01 -4.42 14.83
C ALA A 279 -0.01 -5.33 15.51
N VAL A 280 0.20 -5.16 16.81
CA VAL A 280 1.04 -6.07 17.59
C VAL A 280 0.18 -6.89 18.54
N LEU A 281 0.18 -8.20 18.36
CA LEU A 281 -0.48 -9.17 19.23
C LEU A 281 0.51 -9.67 20.30
N ASN A 282 0.08 -9.61 21.57
CA ASN A 282 0.82 -10.06 22.75
C ASN A 282 2.23 -9.45 22.87
N GLY A 283 2.46 -8.26 22.30
CA GLY A 283 3.74 -7.56 22.34
C GLY A 283 4.84 -8.10 21.43
N SER A 284 4.66 -9.24 20.75
CA SER A 284 5.75 -9.89 20.01
C SER A 284 5.36 -10.47 18.64
N THR A 285 4.10 -10.31 18.22
CA THR A 285 3.63 -10.80 16.92
C THR A 285 3.09 -9.64 16.10
N LEU A 286 3.71 -9.34 14.97
CA LEU A 286 3.23 -8.36 14.01
C LEU A 286 2.11 -8.99 13.17
N LEU A 287 0.93 -8.40 13.22
CA LEU A 287 -0.20 -8.68 12.35
C LEU A 287 -0.20 -7.69 11.19
N ILE A 288 -0.40 -8.19 9.98
CA ILE A 288 -0.55 -7.40 8.75
C ILE A 288 -1.96 -7.69 8.21
N LEU A 289 -2.78 -6.67 8.02
CA LEU A 289 -4.17 -6.85 7.58
C LEU A 289 -4.65 -5.67 6.75
N ASN A 290 -5.66 -5.92 5.90
CA ASN A 290 -6.44 -4.84 5.30
C ASN A 290 -7.55 -4.41 6.29
N PRO A 291 -7.61 -3.16 6.76
CA PRO A 291 -8.64 -2.72 7.71
C PRO A 291 -10.09 -2.80 7.18
N ASP A 292 -10.28 -2.81 5.86
CA ASP A 292 -11.61 -2.92 5.23
C ASP A 292 -12.00 -4.37 4.88
N ALA A 293 -11.02 -5.29 4.80
CA ALA A 293 -11.24 -6.72 4.53
C ALA A 293 -10.18 -7.59 5.25
N PRO A 294 -10.20 -7.63 6.57
CA PRO A 294 -9.09 -8.14 7.38
C PRO A 294 -9.05 -9.67 7.40
N VAL A 295 -8.06 -10.20 6.69
CA VAL A 295 -7.47 -11.51 6.95
C VAL A 295 -6.04 -11.25 7.39
N ALA A 296 -5.77 -11.42 8.68
CA ALA A 296 -4.47 -11.07 9.24
C ALA A 296 -3.40 -12.13 8.90
N VAL A 297 -2.26 -11.66 8.40
CA VAL A 297 -1.02 -12.44 8.30
C VAL A 297 -0.18 -12.16 9.53
N SER A 298 0.35 -13.20 10.17
CA SER A 298 1.20 -13.08 11.37
C SER A 298 2.67 -13.24 11.05
N LYS A 299 3.52 -12.39 11.63
CA LYS A 299 4.99 -12.49 11.63
C LYS A 299 5.50 -12.33 13.05
N SER A 300 6.44 -13.17 13.47
CA SER A 300 7.09 -12.98 14.78
C SER A 300 8.00 -11.75 14.72
N ILE A 301 7.91 -10.89 15.73
CA ILE A 301 8.87 -9.80 15.91
C ILE A 301 10.15 -10.40 16.49
N SER A 302 11.27 -10.17 15.83
CA SER A 302 12.60 -10.66 16.25
C SER A 302 13.58 -9.50 16.38
N GLY A 303 14.70 -9.70 17.09
CA GLY A 303 15.73 -8.65 17.23
C GLY A 303 15.49 -7.64 18.36
N THR A 304 14.41 -7.78 19.13
CA THR A 304 14.19 -7.04 20.38
C THR A 304 15.01 -7.63 21.53
N VAL A 305 15.15 -6.86 22.62
CA VAL A 305 15.77 -7.38 23.86
C VAL A 305 14.87 -8.46 24.46
N ALA A 306 15.48 -9.50 25.05
CA ALA A 306 14.74 -10.63 25.63
C ALA A 306 13.72 -10.16 26.68
N GLY A 307 12.46 -10.62 26.53
CA GLY A 307 11.35 -10.28 27.42
C GLY A 307 10.70 -8.92 27.15
N GLU A 308 11.17 -8.16 26.17
CA GLU A 308 10.57 -6.89 25.78
C GLU A 308 9.34 -7.09 24.88
N ALA A 309 8.31 -6.30 25.14
CA ALA A 309 7.10 -6.20 24.32
C ALA A 309 7.12 -4.91 23.50
N ILE A 310 6.57 -4.93 22.29
CA ILE A 310 6.26 -3.72 21.53
C ILE A 310 4.93 -3.14 22.00
N VAL A 311 4.93 -1.86 22.36
CA VAL A 311 3.82 -1.12 22.97
C VAL A 311 3.45 0.17 22.24
N GLY A 312 4.08 0.43 21.09
CA GLY A 312 3.78 1.55 20.20
C GLY A 312 4.30 1.24 18.81
N LEU A 313 3.60 1.71 17.78
CA LEU A 313 3.90 1.40 16.39
C LEU A 313 3.42 2.57 15.53
N ASP A 314 4.27 3.08 14.64
CA ASP A 314 3.87 4.08 13.64
C ASP A 314 4.86 4.13 12.46
N PHE A 315 4.39 4.52 11.28
CA PHE A 315 5.22 4.78 10.11
C PHE A 315 5.78 6.19 10.11
N ARG A 316 7.08 6.32 9.81
CA ARG A 316 7.70 7.63 9.59
C ARG A 316 7.34 8.19 8.22
N PRO A 317 6.68 9.35 8.11
CA PRO A 317 6.31 9.93 6.80
C PRO A 317 7.49 10.21 5.88
N ALA A 318 8.63 10.59 6.48
CA ALA A 318 9.85 10.96 5.77
C ALA A 318 10.51 9.79 5.01
N ASN A 319 10.16 8.53 5.27
CA ASN A 319 10.73 7.41 4.51
C ASN A 319 9.90 6.12 4.49
N GLY A 320 8.71 6.10 5.08
CA GLY A 320 7.85 4.91 5.12
C GLY A 320 8.45 3.76 5.91
N GLN A 321 9.41 4.02 6.81
CA GLN A 321 9.92 3.02 7.74
C GLN A 321 8.96 2.85 8.91
N LEU A 322 8.60 1.61 9.24
CA LEU A 322 7.84 1.28 10.44
C LEU A 322 8.75 1.38 11.67
N TYR A 323 8.33 2.13 12.68
CA TYR A 323 9.00 2.26 13.98
C TYR A 323 8.15 1.67 15.08
N ALA A 324 8.82 1.26 16.16
CA ALA A 324 8.18 0.68 17.32
C ALA A 324 8.81 1.14 18.63
N LEU A 325 7.95 1.31 19.65
CA LEU A 325 8.36 1.52 21.03
C LEU A 325 8.40 0.18 21.76
N GLY A 326 9.56 -0.16 22.33
CA GLY A 326 9.70 -1.29 23.23
C GLY A 326 9.41 -0.92 24.68
N SER A 327 8.80 -1.85 25.43
CA SER A 327 8.44 -1.69 26.85
C SER A 327 9.62 -1.45 27.77
N SER A 328 10.84 -1.69 27.30
CA SER A 328 12.08 -1.40 28.03
C SER A 328 12.70 -0.04 27.66
N SER A 329 11.90 0.90 27.12
CA SER A 329 12.32 2.26 26.74
C SER A 329 13.37 2.27 25.62
N ARG A 330 13.10 1.53 24.54
CA ARG A 330 13.95 1.47 23.34
C ARG A 330 13.11 1.79 22.11
N LEU A 331 13.74 2.45 21.14
CA LEU A 331 13.17 2.67 19.82
C LEU A 331 13.70 1.61 18.86
N TYR A 332 12.82 1.07 18.03
CA TYR A 332 13.18 0.11 16.99
C TYR A 332 12.65 0.58 15.64
N THR A 333 13.35 0.22 14.57
CA THR A 333 12.73 0.06 13.26
C THR A 333 12.29 -1.40 13.11
N ILE A 334 11.17 -1.63 12.42
CA ILE A 334 10.68 -2.98 12.08
C ILE A 334 10.60 -3.10 10.56
N ASN A 335 11.13 -4.18 10.01
CA ASN A 335 10.87 -4.53 8.62
C ASN A 335 9.43 -5.06 8.48
N ALA A 336 8.58 -4.34 7.77
CA ALA A 336 7.14 -4.60 7.70
C ALA A 336 6.77 -5.97 7.09
N SER A 337 7.61 -6.56 6.24
CA SER A 337 7.35 -7.86 5.60
C SER A 337 7.81 -9.06 6.44
N SER A 338 8.86 -8.91 7.24
CA SER A 338 9.48 -10.01 8.01
C SER A 338 9.27 -9.95 9.52
N GLY A 339 8.99 -8.78 10.10
CA GLY A 339 8.96 -8.56 11.55
C GLY A 339 10.35 -8.42 12.19
N ALA A 340 11.44 -8.41 11.41
CA ALA A 340 12.78 -8.18 11.95
C ALA A 340 12.91 -6.74 12.48
N ALA A 341 13.24 -6.60 13.77
CA ALA A 341 13.47 -5.34 14.43
C ALA A 341 14.96 -5.02 14.56
N VAL A 342 15.31 -3.75 14.44
CA VAL A 342 16.66 -3.22 14.68
C VAL A 342 16.57 -2.06 15.64
N GLN A 343 17.31 -2.11 16.74
CA GLN A 343 17.32 -1.02 17.71
C GLN A 343 17.91 0.25 17.08
N VAL A 344 17.27 1.37 17.35
CA VAL A 344 17.75 2.70 16.98
C VAL A 344 18.37 3.35 18.20
N GLY A 345 19.66 3.67 18.13
CA GLY A 345 20.39 4.31 19.23
C GLY A 345 20.56 3.39 20.44
N THR A 346 20.34 3.94 21.64
CA THR A 346 20.47 3.23 22.92
C THR A 346 19.16 3.30 23.71
N GLN A 347 19.10 2.71 24.90
CA GLN A 347 17.95 2.89 25.78
C GLN A 347 17.77 4.39 26.11
N PHE A 348 16.52 4.83 26.23
CA PHE A 348 16.21 6.23 26.49
C PHE A 348 16.82 6.71 27.81
N SER A 349 17.32 7.96 27.82
CA SER A 349 17.82 8.61 29.03
C SER A 349 16.70 8.90 30.03
N THR A 350 15.49 9.14 29.54
CA THR A 350 14.26 9.24 30.31
C THR A 350 13.40 8.05 29.94
N LEU A 351 13.17 7.15 30.91
CA LEU A 351 12.42 5.93 30.68
C LEU A 351 10.92 6.24 30.48
N VAL A 352 10.27 5.43 29.65
CA VAL A 352 8.80 5.45 29.59
C VAL A 352 8.23 4.81 30.86
N THR A 353 7.13 5.38 31.33
CA THR A 353 6.40 4.94 32.53
C THR A 353 4.92 4.84 32.19
N GLY A 354 4.19 3.96 32.88
CA GLY A 354 2.81 3.65 32.57
C GLY A 354 2.67 2.26 31.96
N THR A 355 1.44 1.91 31.59
CA THR A 355 1.09 0.61 31.02
C THR A 355 0.59 0.72 29.58
N ASP A 356 0.09 1.90 29.20
CA ASP A 356 -0.55 2.15 27.92
C ASP A 356 0.03 3.43 27.32
N PHE A 357 0.26 3.41 26.00
CA PHE A 357 1.05 4.44 25.33
C PHE A 357 0.40 4.89 24.01
N GLY A 358 0.42 6.19 23.77
CA GLY A 358 0.31 6.75 22.42
C GLY A 358 1.71 6.90 21.82
N PHE A 359 1.89 6.56 20.55
CA PHE A 359 3.16 6.60 19.84
C PHE A 359 2.91 7.01 18.40
N ASP A 360 3.38 8.19 17.98
CA ASP A 360 3.05 8.71 16.65
C ASP A 360 4.04 9.75 16.14
N PHE A 361 4.25 9.81 14.83
CA PHE A 361 5.12 10.77 14.16
C PHE A 361 4.43 12.11 13.96
N ASN A 362 5.09 13.17 14.42
CA ASN A 362 4.77 14.51 13.98
C ASN A 362 5.37 14.73 12.57
N PRO A 363 4.54 14.86 11.51
CA PRO A 363 5.03 14.96 10.14
C PRO A 363 5.72 16.30 9.82
N THR A 364 5.49 17.33 10.63
CA THR A 364 6.00 18.69 10.38
C THR A 364 7.42 18.91 10.90
N VAL A 365 7.78 18.25 12.01
CA VAL A 365 9.11 18.40 12.66
C VAL A 365 9.92 17.09 12.72
N ASP A 366 9.37 16.00 12.17
CA ASP A 366 10.01 14.70 12.11
C ASP A 366 10.50 14.22 13.49
N ARG A 367 9.56 14.21 14.45
CA ARG A 367 9.77 13.73 15.82
C ARG A 367 8.66 12.77 16.17
N ILE A 368 8.99 11.80 17.02
CA ILE A 368 8.00 10.84 17.54
C ILE A 368 7.48 11.40 18.86
N ARG A 369 6.17 11.47 19.02
CA ARG A 369 5.49 11.75 20.28
C ARG A 369 5.27 10.43 21.01
N VAL A 370 5.58 10.39 22.30
CA VAL A 370 5.20 9.30 23.20
C VAL A 370 4.44 9.88 24.37
N VAL A 371 3.21 9.42 24.56
CA VAL A 371 2.38 9.75 25.73
C VAL A 371 1.99 8.48 26.48
N SER A 372 1.55 8.60 27.73
CA SER A 372 1.10 7.44 28.51
C SER A 372 -0.09 7.74 29.41
N ASN A 373 -0.70 6.68 29.92
CA ASN A 373 -1.80 6.72 30.87
C ASN A 373 -1.45 7.31 32.25
N VAL A 374 -0.16 7.57 32.52
CA VAL A 374 0.30 8.27 33.73
C VAL A 374 0.72 9.71 33.45
N GLY A 375 0.36 10.25 32.28
CA GLY A 375 0.58 11.64 31.90
C GLY A 375 1.96 11.94 31.30
N LEU A 376 2.81 10.94 31.06
CA LEU A 376 4.08 11.12 30.35
C LEU A 376 3.87 11.83 29.01
N ASN A 377 4.81 12.70 28.62
CA ASN A 377 4.80 13.40 27.34
C ASN A 377 6.24 13.62 26.83
N LEU A 378 6.72 12.74 25.95
CA LEU A 378 8.08 12.76 25.41
C LEU A 378 8.09 13.06 23.91
N ARG A 379 9.21 13.63 23.45
CA ARG A 379 9.58 13.62 22.03
C ARG A 379 10.86 12.82 21.83
N LEU A 380 10.88 11.92 20.85
CA LEU A 380 12.04 11.15 20.46
C LEU A 380 12.58 11.58 19.10
N HIS A 381 13.88 11.44 18.90
CA HIS A 381 14.54 11.66 17.62
C HIS A 381 14.60 10.35 16.82
N PRO A 382 13.95 10.24 15.64
CA PRO A 382 13.83 8.98 14.92
C PRO A 382 15.15 8.43 14.38
N THR A 383 16.10 9.30 14.00
CA THR A 383 17.42 8.85 13.50
C THR A 383 18.39 8.39 14.60
N THR A 384 18.38 9.04 15.77
CA THR A 384 19.37 8.79 16.83
C THR A 384 18.83 7.93 17.98
N GLY A 385 17.52 7.76 18.08
CA GLY A 385 16.85 7.08 19.20
C GLY A 385 16.89 7.85 20.52
N ALA A 386 17.44 9.07 20.54
CA ALA A 386 17.54 9.89 21.75
C ALA A 386 16.21 10.53 22.13
N VAL A 387 16.01 10.77 23.44
CA VAL A 387 14.96 11.66 23.93
C VAL A 387 15.31 13.08 23.51
N ALA A 388 14.53 13.64 22.59
CA ALA A 388 14.72 15.00 22.08
C ALA A 388 14.19 16.04 23.07
N ALA A 389 13.12 15.73 23.80
CA ALA A 389 12.58 16.57 24.87
C ALA A 389 11.72 15.75 25.84
N VAL A 390 11.67 16.22 27.08
CA VAL A 390 10.66 15.87 28.08
C VAL A 390 9.75 17.09 28.19
N ASP A 391 8.53 16.98 27.69
CA ASP A 391 7.56 18.07 27.69
C ASP A 391 6.73 18.07 28.99
N LEU A 392 5.87 19.07 29.19
CA LEU A 392 4.96 19.08 30.34
C LEU A 392 4.01 17.88 30.28
N ASN A 393 3.77 17.28 31.45
CA ASN A 393 2.84 16.16 31.58
C ASN A 393 1.46 16.52 31.02
N LEU A 394 0.75 15.50 30.54
CA LEU A 394 -0.64 15.64 30.16
C LEU A 394 -1.49 16.14 31.33
N THR A 395 -2.60 16.79 30.99
CA THR A 395 -3.53 17.42 31.95
C THR A 395 -3.86 16.46 33.10
N GLU A 396 -3.76 16.96 34.33
CA GLU A 396 -3.89 16.14 35.55
C GLU A 396 -5.23 15.38 35.57
N GLY A 397 -5.17 14.09 35.92
CA GLY A 397 -6.33 13.19 35.97
C GLY A 397 -6.68 12.53 34.63
N SER A 398 -5.97 12.83 33.55
CA SER A 398 -6.10 12.10 32.28
C SER A 398 -5.41 10.74 32.32
N SER A 399 -5.93 9.79 31.53
CA SER A 399 -5.41 8.44 31.37
C SER A 399 -5.29 8.08 29.87
N VAL A 400 -4.64 8.95 29.10
CA VAL A 400 -4.47 8.79 27.65
C VAL A 400 -3.72 7.51 27.29
N SER A 401 -4.25 6.76 26.33
CA SER A 401 -3.68 5.48 25.87
C SER A 401 -3.58 5.35 24.35
N GLY A 402 -3.78 6.45 23.61
CA GLY A 402 -3.62 6.52 22.17
C GLY A 402 -3.43 7.96 21.73
N ALA A 403 -2.56 8.20 20.77
CA ALA A 403 -2.26 9.52 20.24
C ALA A 403 -1.97 9.42 18.74
N ALA A 404 -2.45 10.37 17.94
CA ALA A 404 -2.21 10.40 16.50
C ALA A 404 -2.21 11.83 15.92
N TYR A 405 -1.30 12.08 14.98
CA TYR A 405 -1.18 13.32 14.24
C TYR A 405 -1.90 13.25 12.89
N THR A 406 -2.57 14.34 12.51
CA THR A 406 -3.11 14.48 11.14
C THR A 406 -2.03 14.79 10.12
N ASN A 407 -2.35 14.61 8.83
CA ASN A 407 -1.48 14.91 7.70
C ASN A 407 -0.16 14.13 7.77
N ASN A 408 -0.23 12.83 8.08
CA ASN A 408 0.94 11.96 8.27
C ASN A 408 1.63 11.63 6.92
N PHE A 409 2.02 12.66 6.18
CA PHE A 409 2.76 12.59 4.93
C PHE A 409 3.93 13.58 4.98
N ALA A 410 5.02 13.26 4.30
CA ALA A 410 6.19 14.13 4.29
C ALA A 410 5.91 15.43 3.54
N GLY A 411 6.40 16.56 4.07
CA GLY A 411 6.14 17.89 3.52
C GLY A 411 4.88 18.54 4.10
N ALA A 412 4.16 17.88 5.03
CA ALA A 412 3.05 18.49 5.74
C ALA A 412 3.47 19.82 6.39
N THR A 413 2.72 20.88 6.09
CA THR A 413 2.96 22.24 6.62
C THR A 413 2.17 22.51 7.90
N SER A 414 1.21 21.65 8.24
CA SER A 414 0.44 21.70 9.48
C SER A 414 0.05 20.30 9.92
N THR A 415 -0.17 20.14 11.23
CA THR A 415 -0.65 18.90 11.84
C THR A 415 -1.38 19.21 13.15
N VAL A 416 -2.28 18.33 13.56
CA VAL A 416 -3.03 18.41 14.81
C VAL A 416 -2.87 17.08 15.55
N LEU A 417 -2.56 17.13 16.85
CA LEU A 417 -2.46 15.95 17.71
C LEU A 417 -3.80 15.69 18.39
N PHE A 418 -4.26 14.44 18.29
CA PHE A 418 -5.44 13.93 18.97
C PHE A 418 -5.06 12.82 19.93
N ASP A 419 -5.77 12.77 21.06
CA ASP A 419 -5.57 11.75 22.09
C ASP A 419 -6.89 11.05 22.45
N ILE A 420 -6.80 9.76 22.77
CA ILE A 420 -7.92 8.97 23.29
C ILE A 420 -7.68 8.67 24.77
N ASP A 421 -8.66 9.02 25.60
CA ASP A 421 -8.72 8.64 27.02
C ASP A 421 -9.87 7.66 27.24
N PRO A 422 -9.58 6.34 27.40
CA PRO A 422 -10.60 5.33 27.65
C PRO A 422 -11.17 5.39 29.07
N ALA A 423 -10.51 6.04 30.04
CA ALA A 423 -11.03 6.09 31.42
C ALA A 423 -12.29 6.97 31.53
N VAL A 424 -12.45 7.91 30.61
CA VAL A 424 -13.60 8.82 30.53
C VAL A 424 -14.27 8.82 29.15
N ASP A 425 -13.94 7.84 28.31
CA ASP A 425 -14.46 7.65 26.95
C ASP A 425 -14.46 8.93 26.10
N LYS A 426 -13.32 9.63 26.00
CA LYS A 426 -13.23 10.90 25.26
C LYS A 426 -12.09 10.97 24.25
N LEU A 427 -12.38 11.71 23.18
CA LEU A 427 -11.38 12.24 22.27
C LEU A 427 -10.99 13.66 22.69
N TYR A 428 -9.68 13.91 22.72
CA TYR A 428 -9.09 15.22 23.01
C TYR A 428 -8.27 15.71 21.83
N LYS A 429 -8.15 17.04 21.73
CA LYS A 429 -7.08 17.72 21.00
C LYS A 429 -5.97 18.08 21.99
N GLN A 430 -4.72 17.70 21.72
CA GLN A 430 -3.59 18.16 22.52
C GLN A 430 -3.10 19.51 22.00
N ASP A 431 -3.40 20.61 22.70
CA ASP A 431 -3.09 21.95 22.20
C ASP A 431 -2.81 22.97 23.33
N PRO A 432 -1.57 23.47 23.46
CA PRO A 432 -0.37 23.09 22.70
C PRO A 432 0.16 21.69 23.08
N PRO A 433 0.69 20.89 22.13
CA PRO A 433 1.22 19.55 22.43
C PRO A 433 2.31 19.55 23.52
N ASN A 434 3.25 20.49 23.47
CA ASN A 434 4.36 20.52 24.43
C ASN A 434 3.94 20.99 25.84
N ASN A 435 2.72 21.51 25.98
CA ASN A 435 2.16 21.89 27.27
C ASN A 435 1.36 20.76 27.91
N GLY A 436 1.10 19.66 27.19
CA GLY A 436 0.26 18.55 27.66
C GLY A 436 -1.21 18.95 27.88
N THR A 437 -1.64 20.12 27.39
CA THR A 437 -3.01 20.60 27.53
C THR A 437 -3.96 19.78 26.68
N LEU A 438 -4.95 19.14 27.30
CA LEU A 438 -5.99 18.38 26.63
C LEU A 438 -7.28 19.20 26.53
N VAL A 439 -7.71 19.49 25.30
CA VAL A 439 -8.96 20.19 25.00
C VAL A 439 -9.99 19.17 24.53
N ALA A 440 -11.07 18.98 25.29
CA ALA A 440 -12.09 17.97 24.97
C ALA A 440 -12.77 18.28 23.64
N ILE A 441 -12.91 17.27 22.79
CA ILE A 441 -13.67 17.34 21.53
C ILE A 441 -15.06 16.75 21.74
N GLY A 442 -15.13 15.56 22.31
CA GLY A 442 -16.39 14.88 22.59
C GLY A 442 -16.20 13.45 23.06
N GLU A 443 -17.31 12.80 23.37
CA GLU A 443 -17.36 11.43 23.87
C GLU A 443 -17.23 10.42 22.72
N LEU A 444 -16.63 9.25 23.00
CA LEU A 444 -16.53 8.14 22.05
C LEU A 444 -17.91 7.54 21.75
N GLY A 445 -18.90 7.72 22.63
CA GLY A 445 -20.24 7.17 22.47
C GLY A 445 -20.32 5.65 22.71
N LEU A 446 -19.26 5.05 23.23
CA LEU A 446 -19.14 3.66 23.66
C LEU A 446 -18.20 3.60 24.87
N ASN A 447 -18.25 2.50 25.63
CA ASN A 447 -17.38 2.28 26.79
C ASN A 447 -16.13 1.47 26.37
N ALA A 448 -15.02 2.16 26.13
CA ALA A 448 -13.76 1.56 25.75
C ALA A 448 -12.96 1.17 26.99
N THR A 449 -12.77 -0.12 27.21
CA THR A 449 -12.00 -0.62 28.37
C THR A 449 -10.48 -0.68 28.12
N ALA A 450 -10.07 -0.61 26.85
CA ALA A 450 -8.66 -0.56 26.45
C ALA A 450 -8.52 0.00 25.03
N VAL A 451 -7.38 0.62 24.74
CA VAL A 451 -6.97 1.08 23.42
C VAL A 451 -5.71 0.31 23.01
N GLY A 452 -5.78 -0.47 21.94
CA GLY A 452 -4.64 -1.19 21.36
C GLY A 452 -3.80 -0.36 20.39
N GLY A 453 -4.18 0.91 20.18
CA GLY A 453 -3.49 1.91 19.36
C GLY A 453 -4.49 2.81 18.62
N PHE A 454 -4.00 3.95 18.15
CA PHE A 454 -4.76 4.99 17.46
C PHE A 454 -3.87 5.61 16.40
N ASP A 455 -4.37 5.74 15.17
CA ASP A 455 -3.61 6.30 14.05
C ASP A 455 -4.55 7.02 13.06
N ILE A 456 -4.02 7.97 12.30
CA ILE A 456 -4.73 8.76 11.30
C ILE A 456 -4.03 8.60 9.95
N GLY A 457 -4.79 8.10 8.97
CA GLY A 457 -4.32 7.90 7.60
C GLY A 457 -3.71 9.17 7.00
N GLY A 458 -2.52 9.03 6.40
CA GLY A 458 -1.69 10.14 5.98
C GLY A 458 -2.39 11.09 5.02
N THR A 459 -2.84 10.57 3.87
CA THR A 459 -3.53 11.36 2.85
C THR A 459 -5.05 11.30 2.92
N SER A 460 -5.65 10.27 3.52
CA SER A 460 -7.11 10.24 3.66
C SER A 460 -7.64 11.07 4.83
N GLY A 461 -6.84 11.25 5.87
CA GLY A 461 -7.29 11.81 7.15
C GLY A 461 -8.28 10.92 7.92
N ASN A 462 -8.48 9.66 7.50
CA ASN A 462 -9.34 8.73 8.21
C ASN A 462 -8.67 8.32 9.53
N ALA A 463 -9.36 8.50 10.65
CA ALA A 463 -8.86 8.15 11.96
C ALA A 463 -9.38 6.79 12.42
N TRP A 464 -8.48 5.97 12.95
CA TRP A 464 -8.74 4.57 13.29
C TRP A 464 -8.15 4.21 14.63
N ALA A 465 -8.92 3.52 15.46
CA ALA A 465 -8.46 3.02 16.75
C ALA A 465 -8.79 1.54 16.92
N VAL A 466 -7.92 0.80 17.59
CA VAL A 466 -8.24 -0.54 18.08
C VAL A 466 -8.79 -0.40 19.49
N LEU A 467 -10.08 -0.65 19.69
CA LEU A 467 -10.76 -0.49 20.97
C LEU A 467 -11.29 -1.83 21.47
N THR A 468 -11.23 -2.04 22.79
CA THR A 468 -11.89 -3.16 23.47
C THR A 468 -13.19 -2.71 24.09
N VAL A 469 -14.31 -3.18 23.54
CA VAL A 469 -15.68 -2.83 23.97
C VAL A 469 -16.43 -4.12 24.26
N ASP A 470 -17.05 -4.22 25.43
CA ASP A 470 -17.76 -5.42 25.90
C ASP A 470 -16.90 -6.70 25.79
N GLY A 471 -15.61 -6.58 26.12
CA GLY A 471 -14.64 -7.68 26.08
C GLY A 471 -14.17 -8.08 24.68
N LYS A 472 -14.51 -7.32 23.63
CA LYS A 472 -14.15 -7.63 22.24
C LYS A 472 -13.27 -6.53 21.65
N THR A 473 -12.11 -6.90 21.14
CA THR A 473 -11.13 -5.96 20.57
C THR A 473 -11.32 -5.83 19.06
N ARG A 474 -11.69 -4.64 18.57
CA ARG A 474 -11.96 -4.38 17.14
C ARG A 474 -11.40 -3.05 16.65
N ILE A 475 -11.23 -2.95 15.33
CA ILE A 475 -10.96 -1.68 14.66
C ILE A 475 -12.23 -0.83 14.61
N HIS A 476 -12.11 0.43 15.03
CA HIS A 476 -13.14 1.46 15.01
C HIS A 476 -12.66 2.66 14.18
N LYS A 477 -13.59 3.33 13.49
CA LYS A 477 -13.40 4.68 12.95
C LYS A 477 -13.70 5.70 14.03
N ILE A 478 -12.85 6.73 14.14
CA ILE A 478 -13.01 7.84 15.07
C ILE A 478 -13.37 9.10 14.29
N ASN A 479 -14.44 9.78 14.67
CA ASN A 479 -14.76 11.07 14.08
C ASN A 479 -14.01 12.18 14.83
N LEU A 480 -12.98 12.74 14.19
CA LEU A 480 -12.13 13.78 14.77
C LEU A 480 -12.85 15.10 15.09
N SER A 481 -14.05 15.32 14.54
CA SER A 481 -14.80 16.57 14.76
C SER A 481 -15.68 16.55 16.02
N ASN A 482 -16.11 15.37 16.47
CA ASN A 482 -17.07 15.23 17.57
C ASN A 482 -16.74 14.10 18.56
N GLY A 483 -15.67 13.33 18.32
CA GLY A 483 -15.21 12.24 19.17
C GLY A 483 -15.87 10.88 18.93
N SER A 484 -16.99 10.80 18.22
CA SER A 484 -17.76 9.55 18.16
C SER A 484 -16.98 8.41 17.51
N ALA A 485 -16.98 7.24 18.13
CA ALA A 485 -16.39 6.01 17.62
C ALA A 485 -17.47 5.10 17.01
N SER A 486 -17.14 4.43 15.91
CA SER A 486 -18.00 3.44 15.27
C SER A 486 -17.19 2.24 14.81
N PRO A 487 -17.70 0.99 14.92
CA PRO A 487 -16.99 -0.17 14.38
C PRO A 487 -16.66 0.00 12.90
N SER A 488 -15.49 -0.47 12.49
CA SER A 488 -15.16 -0.58 11.06
C SER A 488 -16.22 -1.44 10.33
N PRO A 489 -16.52 -1.16 9.06
CA PRO A 489 -17.51 -1.95 8.30
C PRO A 489 -17.20 -3.45 8.25
N ALA A 490 -15.92 -3.81 8.29
CA ALA A 490 -15.46 -5.20 8.35
C ALA A 490 -15.82 -5.93 9.65
N ASN A 491 -16.06 -5.17 10.74
CA ASN A 491 -16.38 -5.68 12.08
C ASN A 491 -15.43 -6.79 12.57
N PHE A 492 -14.15 -6.66 12.24
CA PHE A 492 -13.15 -7.66 12.57
C PHE A 492 -12.76 -7.61 14.04
N GLU A 493 -12.68 -8.80 14.62
CA GLU A 493 -12.32 -9.00 16.01
C GLU A 493 -10.94 -9.66 16.08
N PHE A 494 -10.02 -8.98 16.76
CA PHE A 494 -8.74 -9.57 17.12
C PHE A 494 -8.98 -10.65 18.18
N THR A 495 -8.42 -11.84 17.95
CA THR A 495 -8.53 -12.98 18.87
C THR A 495 -7.13 -13.49 19.22
N GLY A 496 -7.01 -14.28 20.30
CA GLY A 496 -5.73 -14.89 20.69
C GLY A 496 -4.84 -14.03 21.59
N GLY A 497 -5.35 -12.91 22.13
CA GLY A 497 -4.67 -12.11 23.14
C GLY A 497 -4.89 -10.61 23.01
N THR A 498 -3.96 -9.84 23.54
CA THR A 498 -4.04 -8.38 23.63
C THR A 498 -3.34 -7.70 22.46
N ILE A 499 -3.98 -6.70 21.85
CA ILE A 499 -3.32 -5.80 20.91
C ILE A 499 -2.64 -4.68 21.68
N THR A 500 -1.33 -4.52 21.49
CA THR A 500 -0.49 -3.58 22.25
C THR A 500 0.01 -2.40 21.43
N ALA A 501 -0.15 -2.43 20.10
CA ALA A 501 0.14 -1.32 19.21
C ALA A 501 -0.59 -1.46 17.88
N PHE A 502 -0.84 -0.36 17.17
CA PHE A 502 -1.53 -0.32 15.89
C PHE A 502 -1.12 0.91 15.06
N THR A 503 -0.98 0.75 13.74
CA THR A 503 -0.77 1.84 12.75
C THR A 503 -1.32 1.45 11.37
N ILE A 504 -1.47 2.41 10.47
CA ILE A 504 -1.97 2.28 9.10
C ILE A 504 -0.91 2.74 8.11
N GLY A 505 -0.91 2.14 6.91
CA GLY A 505 -0.03 2.58 5.83
C GLY A 505 -0.24 4.05 5.45
N LEU A 506 0.85 4.77 5.20
CA LEU A 506 0.87 6.22 4.94
C LEU A 506 0.08 6.69 3.70
N GLY A 507 -0.24 5.79 2.76
CA GLY A 507 -0.96 6.11 1.52
C GLY A 507 -2.48 6.09 1.62
N PHE A 508 -3.03 5.80 2.80
CA PHE A 508 -4.47 5.54 2.99
C PHE A 508 -5.15 6.50 3.94
#